data_AF-A0A164CJY7-F1
#
_entry.id   AF-A0A164CJY7-F1
#
_cell.length_a   1.000
_cell.length_b   1.000
_cell.length_c   1.000
_cell.angle_alpha   90.00
_cell.angle_beta   90.00
_cell.angle_gamma   90.00
#
_symmetry.space_group_name_H-M   'P 1'
#
loop_
_entity.id
_entity.type
_entity.pdbx_description
1 polymer ?
#
loop_
_entity_poly.entity_id
_entity_poly.type
_entity_poly.pdbx_seq_one_letter_code
_entity_poly.pdbx_strand_id
1 'polypeptide(L)'
;MVVGSGWGQVVEVIQRDLFDWFASIWIPLFVGVATVVVSIAALVASSRATSLAREVERQRDAAEKERAAEAQRRRLIDMSVEEARALHRYVIETLKPRWPGRGRLLSESSPPKSPLEQARDDARVMLEQSIVPGAQALLKVTERDLELRWEYLPESAEEEDEERAEAERKQLQNDRIARTFARIREWALDPEQSERQIVLALNLATRDPERYLASARREQDKTTEWRMTDYCPECGAVADVTRNPDRYTLPPFHGVCRKCGHEWNFTEGRS
;
A
#
# COMPACT_ATOMS: atom_id res chain seq x y z
N MET A 1 -10.87 109.03 36.08
CA MET A 1 -10.98 107.86 35.19
C MET A 1 -9.71 107.03 35.30
N VAL A 2 -9.71 106.00 36.14
CA VAL A 2 -8.85 104.80 36.03
C VAL A 2 -9.67 103.69 36.67
N VAL A 3 -10.46 102.98 35.87
CA VAL A 3 -11.10 101.73 36.26
C VAL A 3 -10.33 100.67 35.47
N GLY A 4 -9.49 99.90 36.15
CA GLY A 4 -8.60 98.95 35.49
C GLY A 4 -8.21 97.81 36.41
N SER A 5 -8.56 96.60 35.95
CA SER A 5 -7.79 95.37 36.14
C SER A 5 -7.61 94.80 37.56
N GLY A 6 -8.71 94.51 38.26
CA GLY A 6 -8.71 93.61 39.44
C GLY A 6 -9.18 92.18 39.16
N TRP A 7 -9.81 91.93 38.01
CA TRP A 7 -10.49 90.65 37.73
C TRP A 7 -9.62 89.61 36.99
N GLY A 8 -8.47 90.02 36.42
CA GLY A 8 -7.57 89.11 35.72
C GLY A 8 -6.81 88.14 36.65
N GLN A 9 -6.36 88.61 37.81
CA GLN A 9 -5.61 87.79 38.76
C GLN A 9 -6.46 86.72 39.47
N VAL A 10 -7.75 86.98 39.68
CA VAL A 10 -8.62 85.99 40.35
C VAL A 10 -8.98 84.83 39.43
N VAL A 11 -9.11 85.09 38.12
CA VAL A 11 -9.41 84.04 37.13
C VAL A 11 -8.19 83.14 36.86
N GLU A 12 -6.96 83.70 36.84
CA GLU A 12 -5.74 82.91 36.67
C GLU A 12 -5.42 82.00 37.86
N VAL A 13 -5.71 82.44 39.10
CA VAL A 13 -5.49 81.61 40.30
C VAL A 13 -6.49 80.45 40.36
N ILE A 14 -7.77 80.72 40.08
CA ILE A 14 -8.81 79.68 40.08
C ILE A 14 -8.57 78.65 38.97
N GLN A 15 -8.08 79.05 37.79
CA GLN A 15 -7.75 78.10 36.72
C GLN A 15 -6.52 77.25 37.03
N ARG A 16 -5.51 77.78 37.72
CA ARG A 16 -4.34 76.99 38.14
C ARG A 16 -4.69 75.97 39.21
N ASP A 17 -5.48 76.35 40.22
CA ASP A 17 -5.89 75.43 41.29
C ASP A 17 -6.84 74.32 40.79
N LEU A 18 -7.73 74.63 39.84
CA LEU A 18 -8.58 73.62 39.19
C LEU A 18 -7.78 72.66 38.30
N PHE A 19 -6.78 73.17 37.58
CA PHE A 19 -5.93 72.35 36.74
C PHE A 19 -5.00 71.45 37.56
N ASP A 20 -4.41 71.96 38.65
CA ASP A 20 -3.56 71.18 39.55
C ASP A 20 -4.36 70.10 40.29
N TRP A 21 -5.60 70.41 40.73
CA TRP A 21 -6.50 69.41 41.32
C TRP A 21 -6.88 68.33 40.30
N PHE A 22 -7.28 68.74 39.08
CA PHE A 22 -7.63 67.82 37.99
C PHE A 22 -6.44 66.93 37.62
N ALA A 23 -5.26 67.52 37.46
CA ALA A 23 -4.01 66.80 37.18
C ALA A 23 -3.65 65.82 38.31
N SER A 24 -3.82 66.22 39.58
CA SER A 24 -3.49 65.37 40.73
C SER A 24 -4.38 64.13 40.87
N ILE A 25 -5.63 64.19 40.41
CA ILE A 25 -6.58 63.07 40.55
C ILE A 25 -6.66 62.25 39.28
N TRP A 26 -6.78 62.90 38.11
CA TRP A 26 -7.04 62.20 36.87
C TRP A 26 -5.79 61.58 36.26
N ILE A 27 -4.62 62.23 36.34
CA ILE A 27 -3.39 61.67 35.75
C ILE A 27 -3.02 60.33 36.41
N PRO A 28 -2.98 60.20 37.75
CA PRO A 28 -2.71 58.91 38.39
C PRO A 28 -3.79 57.86 38.11
N LEU A 29 -5.06 58.27 38.01
CA LEU A 29 -6.15 57.37 37.65
C LEU A 29 -5.97 56.80 36.24
N PHE A 30 -5.71 57.64 35.25
CA PHE A 30 -5.49 57.21 33.86
C PHE A 30 -4.24 56.33 33.73
N VAL A 31 -3.14 56.67 34.42
CA VAL A 31 -1.93 55.83 34.46
C VAL A 31 -2.23 54.49 35.13
N GLY A 32 -3.01 54.46 36.22
CA GLY A 32 -3.44 53.24 36.88
C GLY A 32 -4.33 52.36 36.01
N VAL A 33 -5.30 52.94 35.29
CA VAL A 33 -6.16 52.21 34.36
C VAL A 33 -5.35 51.69 33.17
N ALA A 34 -4.47 52.51 32.60
CA ALA A 34 -3.61 52.11 31.49
C ALA A 34 -2.69 50.95 31.87
N THR A 35 -2.09 50.98 33.07
CA THR A 35 -1.24 49.88 33.54
C THR A 35 -2.05 48.59 33.72
N VAL A 36 -3.26 48.65 34.29
CA VAL A 36 -4.16 47.49 34.39
C VAL A 36 -4.51 46.92 33.02
N VAL A 37 -4.87 47.77 32.05
CA VAL A 37 -5.20 47.32 30.68
C VAL A 37 -3.99 46.65 30.02
N VAL A 38 -2.79 47.22 30.15
CA VAL A 38 -1.56 46.63 29.60
C VAL A 38 -1.24 45.30 30.28
N SER A 39 -1.41 45.19 31.60
CA SER A 39 -1.21 43.93 32.32
C SER A 39 -2.20 42.84 31.88
N ILE A 40 -3.46 43.19 31.67
CA ILE A 40 -4.47 42.25 31.15
C ILE A 40 -4.13 41.83 29.72
N ALA A 41 -3.76 42.78 28.85
CA ALA A 41 -3.37 42.48 27.48
C ALA A 41 -2.13 41.56 27.44
N ALA A 42 -1.14 41.78 28.31
CA ALA A 42 0.04 40.93 28.45
C ALA A 42 -0.32 39.51 28.92
N LEU A 43 -1.23 39.38 29.89
CA LEU A 43 -1.72 38.06 30.34
C LEU A 43 -2.46 37.32 29.23
N VAL A 44 -3.33 38.00 28.47
CA VAL A 44 -4.06 37.39 27.34
C VAL A 44 -3.08 36.96 26.25
N ALA A 45 -2.12 37.81 25.88
CA ALA A 45 -1.09 37.48 24.91
C ALA A 45 -0.24 36.28 25.36
N SER A 46 0.16 36.23 26.63
CA SER A 46 0.91 35.11 27.22
C SER A 46 0.11 33.80 27.22
N SER A 47 -1.19 33.86 27.55
CA SER A 47 -2.06 32.68 27.50
C SER A 47 -2.23 32.14 26.08
N ARG A 48 -2.40 33.02 25.08
CA ARG A 48 -2.50 32.66 23.66
C ARG A 48 -1.18 32.09 23.12
N ALA A 49 -0.04 32.66 23.51
CA ALA A 49 1.27 32.14 23.14
C ALA A 49 1.48 30.72 23.70
N THR A 50 1.06 30.48 24.95
CA THR A 50 1.14 29.15 25.59
C THR A 50 0.22 28.13 24.91
N SER A 51 -1.01 28.52 24.54
CA SER A 51 -1.91 27.61 23.81
C SER A 51 -1.40 27.29 22.41
N LEU A 52 -0.82 28.27 21.71
CA LEU A 52 -0.23 28.06 20.39
C LEU A 52 1.02 27.16 20.47
N ALA A 53 1.85 27.33 21.51
CA ALA A 53 3.01 26.48 21.73
C ALA A 53 2.60 25.01 21.92
N ARG A 54 1.58 24.74 22.76
CA ARG A 54 1.06 23.38 22.98
C ARG A 54 0.46 22.77 21.71
N GLU A 55 -0.19 23.57 20.87
CA GLU A 55 -0.77 23.09 19.62
C GLU A 55 0.33 22.74 18.60
N VAL A 56 1.39 23.56 18.51
CA VAL A 56 2.56 23.27 17.67
C VAL A 56 3.28 22.01 18.17
N GLU A 57 3.42 21.82 19.49
CA GLU A 57 3.97 20.58 20.07
C GLU A 57 3.13 19.36 19.68
N ARG A 58 1.80 19.43 19.83
CA ARG A 58 0.91 18.34 19.40
C ARG A 58 1.01 18.01 17.92
N GLN A 59 1.11 19.03 17.06
CA GLN A 59 1.28 18.84 15.63
C GLN A 59 2.63 18.20 15.29
N ARG A 60 3.70 18.59 15.99
CA ARG A 60 5.02 17.95 15.85
C ARG A 60 5.00 16.50 16.27
N ASP A 61 4.40 16.19 17.42
CA ASP A 61 4.26 14.82 17.91
C ASP A 61 3.43 13.95 16.96
N ALA A 62 2.33 14.50 16.41
CA ALA A 62 1.50 13.80 15.43
C ALA A 62 2.28 13.52 14.13
N ALA A 63 3.01 14.51 13.61
CA ALA A 63 3.83 14.34 12.42
C ALA A 63 5.00 13.38 12.65
N GLU A 64 5.61 13.37 13.84
CA GLU A 64 6.67 12.42 14.18
C GLU A 64 6.13 10.98 14.26
N LYS A 65 4.95 10.78 14.86
CA LYS A 65 4.26 9.48 14.87
C LYS A 65 3.92 9.00 13.46
N GLU A 66 3.45 9.89 12.59
CA GLU A 66 3.14 9.55 11.19
C GLU A 66 4.39 9.13 10.43
N ARG A 67 5.49 9.89 10.54
CA ARG A 67 6.77 9.53 9.92
C ARG A 67 7.32 8.21 10.45
N ALA A 68 7.19 7.95 11.75
CA ALA A 68 7.62 6.69 12.35
C ALA A 68 6.79 5.50 11.83
N ALA A 69 5.47 5.65 11.72
CA ALA A 69 4.59 4.64 11.17
C ALA A 69 4.89 4.36 9.68
N GLU A 70 5.12 5.42 8.89
CA GLU A 70 5.50 5.27 7.48
C GLU A 70 6.87 4.59 7.31
N ALA A 71 7.85 4.94 8.14
CA ALA A 71 9.16 4.30 8.14
C ALA A 71 9.06 2.82 8.52
N GLN A 72 8.21 2.47 9.48
CA GLN A 72 7.94 1.08 9.84
C GLN A 72 7.29 0.31 8.69
N ARG A 73 6.29 0.91 8.02
CA ARG A 73 5.63 0.30 6.86
C ARG A 73 6.61 0.05 5.72
N ARG A 74 7.49 1.01 5.42
CA ARG A 74 8.54 0.85 4.39
C ARG A 74 9.48 -0.30 4.72
N ARG A 75 9.93 -0.41 5.99
CA ARG A 75 10.77 -1.53 6.44
C ARG A 75 10.07 -2.88 6.24
N LEU A 76 8.77 -2.97 6.57
CA LEU A 76 7.99 -4.20 6.35
C LEU A 76 7.91 -4.59 4.87
N ILE A 77 7.71 -3.60 3.98
CA ILE A 77 7.68 -3.83 2.53
C ILE A 77 9.06 -4.24 2.00
N ASP A 78 10.14 -3.63 2.48
CA ASP A 78 11.49 -4.02 2.06
C ASP A 78 11.79 -5.48 2.45
N MET A 79 11.43 -5.87 3.69
CA MET A 79 11.54 -7.26 4.14
C MET A 79 10.65 -8.22 3.34
N SER A 80 9.39 -7.86 3.08
CA SER A 80 8.47 -8.71 2.30
C SER A 80 9.00 -8.95 0.88
N VAL A 81 9.62 -7.96 0.26
CA VAL A 81 10.23 -8.10 -1.08
C VAL A 81 11.43 -9.06 -1.05
N GLU A 82 12.29 -8.99 -0.03
CA GLU A 82 13.43 -9.89 0.11
C GLU A 82 12.99 -11.34 0.37
N GLU A 83 12.04 -11.53 1.27
CA GLU A 83 11.45 -12.84 1.58
C GLU A 83 10.72 -13.43 0.37
N ALA A 84 9.96 -12.62 -0.37
CA ALA A 84 9.30 -13.03 -1.60
C ALA A 84 10.32 -13.49 -2.66
N ARG A 85 11.48 -12.83 -2.78
CA ARG A 85 12.55 -13.26 -3.69
C ARG A 85 13.14 -14.62 -3.29
N ALA A 86 13.32 -14.88 -1.99
CA ALA A 86 13.78 -16.18 -1.52
C ALA A 86 12.76 -17.28 -1.88
N LEU A 87 11.48 -17.04 -1.61
CA LEU A 87 10.41 -17.96 -1.96
C LEU A 87 10.26 -18.17 -3.47
N HIS A 88 10.38 -17.10 -4.27
CA HIS A 88 10.34 -17.17 -5.72
C HIS A 88 11.50 -18.02 -6.29
N ARG A 89 12.71 -17.89 -5.72
CA ARG A 89 13.85 -18.76 -6.08
C ARG A 89 13.55 -20.22 -5.75
N TYR A 90 12.99 -20.50 -4.58
CA TYR A 90 12.59 -21.86 -4.22
C TYR A 90 11.61 -22.46 -5.24
N VAL A 91 10.58 -21.72 -5.63
CA VAL A 91 9.61 -22.16 -6.65
C VAL A 91 10.34 -22.43 -7.98
N ILE A 92 11.17 -21.50 -8.47
CA ILE A 92 11.91 -21.69 -9.73
C ILE A 92 12.78 -22.96 -9.68
N GLU A 93 13.58 -23.14 -8.63
CA GLU A 93 14.46 -24.32 -8.51
C GLU A 93 13.65 -25.62 -8.46
N THR A 94 12.44 -25.59 -7.88
CA THR A 94 11.54 -26.75 -7.84
C THR A 94 10.99 -27.08 -9.23
N LEU A 95 10.74 -26.07 -10.06
CA LEU A 95 10.17 -26.25 -11.39
C LEU A 95 11.21 -26.67 -12.45
N LYS A 96 12.52 -26.53 -12.18
CA LYS A 96 13.56 -26.90 -13.14
C LYS A 96 13.53 -28.40 -13.48
N PRO A 97 13.56 -28.77 -14.78
CA PRO A 97 13.63 -30.17 -15.17
C PRO A 97 14.96 -30.78 -14.71
N ARG A 98 14.86 -31.82 -13.86
CA ARG A 98 16.03 -32.57 -13.39
C ARG A 98 16.42 -33.61 -14.44
N TRP A 99 17.55 -33.39 -15.11
CA TRP A 99 18.19 -34.44 -15.89
C TRP A 99 18.89 -35.42 -14.94
N PRO A 100 18.53 -36.71 -14.95
CA PRO A 100 19.23 -37.72 -14.16
C PRO A 100 20.57 -38.03 -14.84
N GLY A 101 21.60 -37.24 -14.59
CA GLY A 101 22.91 -37.52 -15.19
C GLY A 101 23.89 -36.37 -15.17
N ARG A 102 24.55 -36.14 -14.03
CA ARG A 102 25.96 -35.72 -14.01
C ARG A 102 26.58 -36.22 -12.71
N GLY A 103 27.55 -37.11 -12.88
CA GLY A 103 28.09 -37.98 -11.84
C GLY A 103 28.64 -37.24 -10.62
N ARG A 104 28.35 -37.80 -9.45
CA ARG A 104 29.12 -37.55 -8.23
C ARG A 104 30.43 -38.33 -8.34
N LEU A 105 31.52 -37.62 -8.64
CA LEU A 105 32.86 -38.11 -8.36
C LEU A 105 33.15 -37.88 -6.87
N LEU A 106 33.62 -38.94 -6.23
CA LEU A 106 33.94 -39.07 -4.81
C LEU A 106 34.92 -37.99 -4.36
N SER A 107 34.52 -37.18 -3.37
CA SER A 107 35.40 -36.30 -2.61
C SER A 107 34.80 -36.12 -1.22
N GLU A 108 35.57 -36.47 -0.19
CA GLU A 108 35.26 -36.35 1.23
C GLU A 108 35.17 -34.89 1.68
N SER A 109 33.98 -34.35 1.60
CA SER A 109 33.43 -33.27 2.42
C SER A 109 31.92 -33.32 2.18
N SER A 110 31.10 -33.14 3.22
CA SER A 110 29.63 -33.22 3.11
C SER A 110 29.17 -32.54 1.82
N PRO A 111 28.53 -33.28 0.88
CA PRO A 111 28.28 -32.75 -0.44
C PRO A 111 27.53 -31.42 -0.31
N PRO A 112 27.90 -30.38 -1.08
CA PRO A 112 27.17 -29.12 -1.05
C PRO A 112 25.69 -29.44 -1.27
N LYS A 113 24.81 -28.85 -0.44
CA LYS A 113 23.36 -29.01 -0.58
C LYS A 113 22.99 -28.72 -2.03
N SER A 114 22.04 -29.49 -2.58
CA SER A 114 21.58 -29.19 -3.93
C SER A 114 21.02 -27.76 -3.98
N PRO A 115 21.11 -27.04 -5.12
CA PRO A 115 20.56 -25.69 -5.23
C PRO A 115 19.09 -25.59 -4.82
N LEU A 116 18.32 -26.66 -5.05
CA LEU A 116 16.93 -26.76 -4.57
C LEU A 116 16.83 -26.81 -3.05
N GLU A 117 17.60 -27.69 -2.40
CA GLU A 117 17.59 -27.81 -0.94
C GLU A 117 18.02 -26.51 -0.28
N GLN A 118 19.05 -25.85 -0.84
CA GLN A 118 19.47 -24.54 -0.36
C GLN A 118 18.36 -23.49 -0.53
N ALA A 119 17.75 -23.38 -1.71
CA ALA A 119 16.67 -22.42 -1.93
C ALA A 119 15.46 -22.67 -1.03
N ARG A 120 15.13 -23.95 -0.77
CA ARG A 120 14.07 -24.35 0.16
C ARG A 120 14.40 -23.93 1.59
N ASP A 121 15.60 -24.26 2.07
CA ASP A 121 16.03 -23.94 3.43
C ASP A 121 16.10 -22.42 3.64
N ASP A 122 16.63 -21.67 2.67
CA ASP A 122 16.69 -20.22 2.70
C ASP A 122 15.27 -19.61 2.80
N ALA A 123 14.34 -20.05 1.94
CA ALA A 123 12.96 -19.58 1.97
C ALA A 123 12.28 -19.94 3.30
N ARG A 124 12.50 -21.15 3.81
CA ARG A 124 11.92 -21.62 5.06
C ARG A 124 12.41 -20.82 6.25
N VAL A 125 13.72 -20.65 6.39
CA VAL A 125 14.32 -19.88 7.49
C VAL A 125 13.82 -18.44 7.46
N MET A 126 13.81 -17.81 6.28
CA MET A 126 13.35 -16.43 6.14
C MET A 126 11.87 -16.28 6.51
N LEU A 127 10.97 -17.10 5.95
CA LEU A 127 9.53 -16.92 6.15
C LEU A 127 9.02 -17.47 7.50
N GLU A 128 9.67 -18.46 8.11
CA GLU A 128 9.31 -18.95 9.46
C GLU A 128 9.72 -17.98 10.57
N GLN A 129 10.78 -17.20 10.35
CA GLN A 129 11.28 -16.21 11.32
C GLN A 129 10.83 -14.77 11.01
N SER A 130 10.11 -14.60 9.90
CA SER A 130 9.63 -13.30 9.45
C SER A 130 8.63 -12.68 10.42
N ILE A 131 8.75 -11.36 10.59
CA ILE A 131 7.77 -10.53 11.29
C ILE A 131 6.70 -9.98 10.35
N VAL A 132 6.81 -10.25 9.04
CA VAL A 132 5.87 -9.76 8.03
C VAL A 132 4.56 -10.55 8.12
N PRO A 133 3.40 -9.87 8.18
CA PRO A 133 2.09 -10.53 8.23
C PRO A 133 1.91 -11.56 7.11
N GLY A 134 1.37 -12.73 7.46
CA GLY A 134 1.10 -13.79 6.49
C GLY A 134 2.32 -14.55 5.93
N ALA A 135 3.56 -14.23 6.30
CA ALA A 135 4.77 -14.89 5.76
C ALA A 135 4.73 -16.42 5.93
N GLN A 136 4.49 -16.90 7.15
CA GLN A 136 4.44 -18.35 7.40
C GLN A 136 3.28 -19.03 6.64
N ALA A 137 2.13 -18.35 6.51
CA ALA A 137 1.00 -18.88 5.76
C ALA A 137 1.32 -18.95 4.25
N LEU A 138 2.04 -17.95 3.73
CA LEU A 138 2.50 -17.90 2.34
C LEU A 138 3.46 -19.06 2.04
N LEU A 139 4.41 -19.33 2.93
CA LEU A 139 5.31 -20.48 2.82
C LEU A 139 4.51 -21.79 2.73
N LYS A 140 3.63 -22.05 3.70
CA LYS A 140 2.87 -23.30 3.79
C LYS A 140 1.95 -23.51 2.58
N VAL A 141 1.27 -22.46 2.12
CA VAL A 141 0.39 -22.59 0.94
C VAL A 141 1.20 -22.80 -0.34
N THR A 142 2.41 -22.22 -0.42
CA THR A 142 3.32 -22.43 -1.55
C THR A 142 3.88 -23.85 -1.56
N GLU A 143 4.30 -24.37 -0.40
CA GLU A 143 4.69 -25.78 -0.27
C GLU A 143 3.54 -26.70 -0.71
N ARG A 144 2.30 -26.38 -0.30
CA ARG A 144 1.12 -27.15 -0.70
C ARG A 144 0.84 -27.07 -2.20
N ASP A 145 1.01 -25.89 -2.82
CA ASP A 145 0.90 -25.72 -4.28
C ASP A 145 1.93 -26.58 -5.03
N LEU A 146 3.16 -26.69 -4.50
CA LEU A 146 4.23 -27.49 -5.11
C LEU A 146 4.00 -28.99 -4.92
N GLU A 147 3.50 -29.43 -3.77
CA GLU A 147 3.12 -30.82 -3.50
C GLU A 147 1.98 -31.29 -4.42
N LEU A 148 0.89 -30.51 -4.48
CA LEU A 148 -0.31 -30.84 -5.24
C LEU A 148 -0.16 -30.58 -6.75
N ARG A 149 1.02 -30.17 -7.22
CA ARG A 149 1.25 -29.71 -8.61
C ARG A 149 0.75 -30.71 -9.65
N TRP A 150 1.02 -31.99 -9.42
CA TRP A 150 0.70 -33.08 -10.35
C TRP A 150 -0.61 -33.80 -10.01
N GLU A 151 -1.21 -33.48 -8.86
CA GLU A 151 -2.46 -34.11 -8.42
C GLU A 151 -3.66 -33.47 -9.12
N TYR A 152 -4.73 -34.25 -9.29
CA TYR A 152 -6.01 -33.80 -9.86
C TYR A 152 -5.84 -33.16 -11.26
N LEU A 153 -4.89 -33.66 -12.05
CA LEU A 153 -4.80 -33.38 -13.47
C LEU A 153 -5.64 -34.43 -14.23
N PRO A 154 -6.26 -34.08 -15.37
CA PRO A 154 -6.98 -35.05 -16.17
C PRO A 154 -6.04 -36.21 -16.56
N GLU A 155 -6.56 -37.44 -16.48
CA GLU A 155 -5.84 -38.64 -16.94
C GLU A 155 -5.55 -38.54 -18.44
N SER A 156 -4.50 -39.20 -18.92
CA SER A 156 -4.26 -39.31 -20.36
C SER A 156 -5.47 -39.97 -21.01
N ALA A 157 -6.12 -39.26 -21.94
CA ALA A 157 -7.24 -39.78 -22.70
C ALA A 157 -6.79 -40.88 -23.68
N GLU A 158 -7.76 -41.58 -24.29
CA GLU A 158 -7.50 -42.50 -25.40
C GLU A 158 -6.82 -41.77 -26.58
N GLU A 159 -6.13 -42.51 -27.47
CA GLU A 159 -5.21 -41.96 -28.51
C GLU A 159 -5.76 -40.77 -29.33
N GLU A 160 -7.07 -40.72 -29.61
CA GLU A 160 -7.68 -39.61 -30.37
C GLU A 160 -7.80 -38.30 -29.58
N ASP A 161 -7.84 -38.35 -28.24
CA ASP A 161 -8.00 -37.19 -27.35
C ASP A 161 -6.71 -36.87 -26.56
N GLU A 162 -5.62 -37.62 -26.77
CA GLU A 162 -4.38 -37.49 -26.00
C GLU A 162 -3.75 -36.09 -26.13
N GLU A 163 -3.67 -35.53 -27.35
CA GLU A 163 -3.09 -34.20 -27.59
C GLU A 163 -3.90 -33.10 -26.87
N ARG A 164 -5.23 -33.22 -26.88
CA ARG A 164 -6.12 -32.28 -26.19
C ARG A 164 -5.99 -32.39 -24.67
N ALA A 165 -5.95 -33.62 -24.15
CA ALA A 165 -5.74 -33.87 -22.73
C ALA A 165 -4.37 -33.36 -22.26
N GLU A 166 -3.31 -33.57 -23.06
CA GLU A 166 -1.98 -33.04 -22.75
C GLU A 166 -1.95 -31.50 -22.75
N ALA A 167 -2.58 -30.87 -23.74
CA ALA A 167 -2.71 -29.41 -23.78
C ALA A 167 -3.44 -28.88 -22.55
N GLU A 168 -4.55 -29.50 -22.14
CA GLU A 168 -5.29 -29.11 -20.93
C GLU A 168 -4.44 -29.30 -19.65
N ARG A 169 -3.72 -30.43 -19.52
CA ARG A 169 -2.80 -30.64 -18.38
C ARG A 169 -1.73 -29.56 -18.30
N LYS A 170 -1.11 -29.23 -19.44
CA LYS A 170 -0.06 -28.21 -19.52
C LYS A 170 -0.61 -26.83 -19.18
N GLN A 171 -1.81 -26.49 -19.67
CA GLN A 171 -2.49 -25.25 -19.33
C GLN A 171 -2.76 -25.17 -17.82
N LEU A 172 -3.36 -26.20 -17.22
CA LEU A 172 -3.64 -26.25 -15.79
C LEU A 172 -2.36 -26.13 -14.94
N GLN A 173 -1.25 -26.75 -15.38
CA GLN A 173 0.04 -26.60 -14.71
C GLN A 173 0.55 -25.16 -14.77
N ASN A 174 0.50 -24.53 -15.94
CA ASN A 174 0.92 -23.14 -16.12
C ASN A 174 0.05 -22.19 -15.29
N ASP A 175 -1.27 -22.40 -15.25
CA ASP A 175 -2.19 -21.59 -14.45
C ASP A 175 -1.90 -21.74 -12.95
N ARG A 176 -1.63 -22.96 -12.47
CA ARG A 176 -1.23 -23.20 -11.08
C ARG A 176 0.07 -22.44 -10.74
N ILE A 177 1.08 -22.54 -11.60
CA ILE A 177 2.37 -21.85 -11.42
C ILE A 177 2.18 -20.33 -11.42
N ALA A 178 1.43 -19.80 -12.38
CA ALA A 178 1.13 -18.38 -12.49
C ALA A 178 0.44 -17.85 -11.22
N ARG A 179 -0.50 -18.63 -10.67
CA ARG A 179 -1.23 -18.28 -9.45
C ARG A 179 -0.32 -18.29 -8.20
N THR A 180 0.61 -19.24 -8.11
CA THR A 180 1.61 -19.23 -7.03
C THR A 180 2.49 -17.99 -7.11
N PHE A 181 3.00 -17.64 -8.30
CA PHE A 181 3.82 -16.43 -8.47
C PHE A 181 3.04 -15.13 -8.25
N ALA A 182 1.79 -15.06 -8.72
CA ALA A 182 0.91 -13.91 -8.48
C ALA A 182 0.72 -13.66 -6.98
N ARG A 183 0.44 -14.71 -6.21
CA ARG A 183 0.26 -14.61 -4.75
C ARG A 183 1.52 -14.14 -4.03
N ILE A 184 2.69 -14.67 -4.42
CA ILE A 184 3.98 -14.23 -3.86
C ILE A 184 4.21 -12.74 -4.16
N ARG A 185 3.90 -12.30 -5.39
CA ARG A 185 4.06 -10.91 -5.81
C ARG A 185 3.08 -9.97 -5.10
N GLU A 186 1.81 -10.32 -5.02
CA GLU A 186 0.78 -9.53 -4.34
C GLU A 186 1.10 -9.36 -2.86
N TRP A 187 1.50 -10.44 -2.20
CA TRP A 187 1.94 -10.38 -0.82
C TRP A 187 3.17 -9.49 -0.61
N ALA A 188 4.13 -9.52 -1.53
CA ALA A 188 5.31 -8.66 -1.44
C ALA A 188 4.94 -7.17 -1.51
N LEU A 189 3.90 -6.82 -2.27
CA LEU A 189 3.45 -5.44 -2.46
C LEU A 189 2.61 -4.92 -1.28
N ASP A 190 1.71 -5.75 -0.75
CA ASP A 190 0.88 -5.42 0.40
C ASP A 190 0.64 -6.65 1.29
N PRO A 191 1.56 -6.92 2.25
CA PRO A 191 1.47 -8.11 3.09
C PRO A 191 0.28 -8.05 4.06
N GLU A 192 -0.07 -6.86 4.55
CA GLU A 192 -1.20 -6.65 5.47
C GLU A 192 -2.53 -6.96 4.79
N GLN A 193 -2.73 -6.48 3.57
CA GLN A 193 -3.95 -6.74 2.81
C GLN A 193 -4.03 -8.20 2.35
N SER A 194 -2.89 -8.81 2.00
CA SER A 194 -2.82 -10.15 1.42
C SER A 194 -2.95 -11.28 2.45
N GLU A 195 -2.60 -11.03 3.72
CA GLU A 195 -2.60 -12.05 4.79
C GLU A 195 -3.90 -12.84 4.86
N ARG A 196 -5.05 -12.14 4.89
CA ARG A 196 -6.36 -12.80 4.99
C ARG A 196 -6.61 -13.76 3.84
N GLN A 197 -6.27 -13.35 2.62
CA GLN A 197 -6.48 -14.17 1.42
C GLN A 197 -5.56 -15.39 1.43
N ILE A 198 -4.30 -15.22 1.85
CA ILE A 198 -3.33 -16.31 1.95
C ILE A 198 -3.76 -17.34 3.01
N VAL A 199 -4.24 -16.89 4.17
CA VAL A 199 -4.75 -17.78 5.23
C VAL A 199 -6.00 -18.53 4.75
N LEU A 200 -6.91 -17.87 4.04
CA LEU A 200 -8.07 -18.53 3.44
C LEU A 200 -7.65 -19.58 2.41
N ALA A 201 -6.69 -19.24 1.53
CA ALA A 201 -6.14 -20.16 0.54
C ALA A 201 -5.47 -21.37 1.21
N LEU A 202 -4.67 -21.16 2.25
CA LEU A 202 -4.06 -22.25 3.02
C LEU A 202 -5.11 -23.15 3.65
N ASN A 203 -6.13 -22.58 4.29
CA ASN A 203 -7.21 -23.34 4.90
C ASN A 203 -7.97 -24.17 3.86
N LEU A 204 -8.23 -23.61 2.68
CA LEU A 204 -8.90 -24.31 1.59
C LEU A 204 -8.01 -25.43 1.04
N ALA A 205 -6.74 -25.16 0.76
CA ALA A 205 -5.76 -26.14 0.29
C ALA A 205 -5.52 -27.30 1.28
N THR A 206 -5.70 -27.04 2.58
CA THR A 206 -5.56 -28.05 3.64
C THR A 206 -6.83 -28.89 3.80
N ARG A 207 -8.02 -28.27 3.77
CA ARG A 207 -9.30 -28.97 4.04
C ARG A 207 -9.88 -29.65 2.81
N ASP A 208 -9.74 -29.04 1.65
CA ASP A 208 -10.39 -29.45 0.40
C ASP A 208 -9.48 -29.09 -0.80
N PRO A 209 -8.44 -29.91 -1.05
CA PRO A 209 -7.45 -29.63 -2.09
C PRO A 209 -8.08 -29.63 -3.49
N GLU A 210 -9.11 -30.45 -3.73
CA GLU A 210 -9.84 -30.48 -5.00
C GLU A 210 -10.53 -29.14 -5.26
N ARG A 211 -11.30 -28.64 -4.28
CA ARG A 211 -11.97 -27.35 -4.41
C ARG A 211 -10.99 -26.20 -4.46
N TYR A 212 -9.87 -26.28 -3.74
CA TYR A 212 -8.80 -25.30 -3.83
C TYR A 212 -8.29 -25.18 -5.28
N LEU A 213 -7.95 -26.31 -5.90
CA LEU A 213 -7.46 -26.34 -7.29
C LEU A 213 -8.54 -25.96 -8.30
N ALA A 214 -9.81 -26.29 -8.04
CA ALA A 214 -10.94 -25.93 -8.89
C ALA A 214 -11.34 -24.44 -8.78
N SER A 215 -11.21 -23.85 -7.59
CA SER A 215 -11.55 -22.43 -7.34
C SER A 215 -10.66 -21.48 -8.15
N ALA A 216 -9.41 -21.88 -8.38
CA ALA A 216 -8.47 -21.16 -9.24
C ALA A 216 -8.99 -21.00 -10.69
N ARG A 217 -9.67 -22.01 -11.24
CA ARG A 217 -10.23 -21.95 -12.60
C ARG A 217 -11.32 -20.87 -12.69
N ARG A 218 -12.19 -20.80 -11.68
CA ARG A 218 -13.32 -19.86 -11.67
C ARG A 218 -12.89 -18.40 -11.47
N GLU A 219 -11.84 -18.16 -10.70
CA GLU A 219 -11.35 -16.80 -10.47
C GLU A 219 -10.66 -16.25 -11.73
N GLN A 220 -9.96 -17.12 -12.47
CA GLN A 220 -9.42 -16.81 -13.78
C GLN A 220 -10.52 -16.60 -14.81
N ASP A 221 -11.53 -17.49 -14.85
CA ASP A 221 -12.70 -17.35 -15.73
C ASP A 221 -13.35 -15.99 -15.52
N LYS A 222 -13.55 -15.53 -14.27
CA LYS A 222 -14.07 -14.19 -13.97
C LYS A 222 -13.18 -13.05 -14.45
N THR A 223 -11.85 -13.21 -14.45
CA THR A 223 -10.94 -12.20 -15.03
C THR A 223 -10.96 -12.20 -16.57
N THR A 224 -11.17 -13.35 -17.21
CA THR A 224 -11.37 -13.47 -18.67
C THR A 224 -12.80 -13.20 -19.13
N GLU A 225 -13.79 -13.27 -18.24
CA GLU A 225 -15.22 -13.04 -18.52
C GLU A 225 -15.52 -11.54 -18.70
N TRP A 226 -14.59 -10.65 -18.30
CA TRP A 226 -14.60 -9.25 -18.76
C TRP A 226 -14.12 -9.06 -20.20
N ARG A 227 -14.25 -10.08 -21.08
CA ARG A 227 -14.27 -9.86 -22.52
C ARG A 227 -15.57 -9.12 -22.86
N MET A 228 -15.55 -7.80 -22.73
CA MET A 228 -16.52 -6.98 -23.45
C MET A 228 -16.34 -7.27 -24.94
N THR A 229 -17.31 -7.94 -25.55
CA THR A 229 -17.42 -7.95 -27.00
C THR A 229 -17.79 -6.55 -27.43
N ASP A 230 -16.81 -5.83 -27.96
CA ASP A 230 -17.01 -4.55 -28.63
C ASP A 230 -16.84 -4.74 -30.14
N TYR A 231 -17.35 -3.79 -30.92
CA TYR A 231 -17.26 -3.81 -32.37
C TYR A 231 -16.12 -2.92 -32.83
N CYS A 232 -15.34 -3.41 -33.79
CA CYS A 232 -14.27 -2.65 -34.40
C CYS A 232 -14.84 -1.38 -35.07
N PRO A 233 -14.34 -0.18 -34.74
CA PRO A 233 -14.84 1.07 -35.30
C PRO A 233 -14.58 1.18 -36.81
N GLU A 234 -13.58 0.46 -37.34
CA GLU A 234 -13.27 0.48 -38.78
C GLU A 234 -14.13 -0.48 -39.60
N CYS A 235 -14.34 -1.71 -39.12
CA CYS A 235 -14.95 -2.77 -39.95
C CYS A 235 -16.21 -3.40 -39.36
N GLY A 236 -16.63 -2.98 -38.16
CA GLY A 236 -17.83 -3.49 -37.48
C GLY A 236 -17.76 -4.96 -37.06
N ALA A 237 -16.60 -5.62 -37.16
CA ALA A 237 -16.44 -6.99 -36.69
C ALA A 237 -16.21 -7.03 -35.17
N VAL A 238 -16.55 -8.15 -34.54
CA VAL A 238 -16.28 -8.39 -33.12
C VAL A 238 -14.78 -8.28 -32.87
N ALA A 239 -14.41 -7.57 -31.81
CA ALA A 239 -13.03 -7.39 -31.39
C ALA A 239 -12.78 -7.97 -30.01
N ASP A 240 -11.52 -8.36 -29.77
CA ASP A 240 -11.08 -8.77 -28.45
C ASP A 240 -10.69 -7.53 -27.67
N VAL A 241 -11.43 -7.23 -26.60
CA VAL A 241 -11.09 -6.17 -25.66
C VAL A 241 -10.40 -6.80 -24.45
N THR A 242 -9.25 -6.24 -24.08
CA THR A 242 -8.51 -6.59 -22.87
C THR A 242 -8.38 -5.37 -21.97
N ARG A 243 -8.42 -5.59 -20.65
CA ARG A 243 -8.16 -4.53 -19.69
C ARG A 243 -6.66 -4.29 -19.60
N ASN A 244 -6.24 -3.05 -19.71
CA ASN A 244 -4.84 -2.70 -19.56
C ASN A 244 -4.43 -2.89 -18.08
N PRO A 245 -3.40 -3.69 -17.77
CA PRO A 245 -2.97 -3.90 -16.39
C PRO A 245 -2.44 -2.63 -15.73
N ASP A 246 -1.90 -1.69 -16.51
CA ASP A 246 -1.37 -0.42 -16.01
C ASP A 246 -2.46 0.66 -15.97
N ARG A 247 -3.20 0.71 -14.85
CA ARG A 247 -4.27 1.69 -14.61
C ARG A 247 -3.82 3.16 -14.56
N TYR A 248 -2.52 3.44 -14.63
CA TYR A 248 -1.95 4.76 -14.36
C TYR A 248 -1.38 5.48 -15.60
N THR A 249 -1.14 4.77 -16.71
CA THR A 249 -0.42 5.33 -17.88
C THR A 249 -1.21 5.23 -19.18
N LEU A 250 -2.16 4.30 -19.28
CA LEU A 250 -2.94 4.06 -20.50
C LEU A 250 -4.44 4.05 -20.19
N PRO A 251 -5.29 4.32 -21.20
CA PRO A 251 -6.72 4.08 -21.08
C PRO A 251 -6.97 2.64 -20.60
N PRO A 252 -8.00 2.41 -19.76
CA PRO A 252 -8.18 1.15 -19.05
C PRO A 252 -8.45 -0.05 -19.96
N PHE A 253 -8.78 0.17 -21.23
CA PHE A 253 -9.09 -0.89 -22.19
C PHE A 253 -8.31 -0.73 -23.49
N HIS A 254 -7.88 -1.87 -24.02
CA HIS A 254 -7.19 -2.04 -25.30
C HIS A 254 -7.97 -3.06 -26.14
N GLY A 255 -8.42 -2.65 -27.32
CA GLY A 255 -9.15 -3.48 -28.27
C GLY A 255 -8.31 -3.85 -29.49
N VAL A 256 -8.39 -5.11 -29.92
CA VAL A 256 -7.75 -5.60 -31.15
C VAL A 256 -8.79 -6.30 -32.03
N CYS A 257 -8.97 -5.83 -33.26
CA CYS A 257 -9.88 -6.45 -34.21
C CYS A 257 -9.23 -7.65 -34.90
N ARG A 258 -9.79 -8.85 -34.74
CA ARG A 258 -9.29 -10.05 -35.43
C ARG A 258 -9.45 -10.01 -36.95
N LYS A 259 -10.42 -9.25 -37.47
CA LYS A 259 -10.74 -9.22 -38.91
C LYS A 259 -9.81 -8.30 -39.68
N CYS A 260 -9.59 -7.07 -39.21
CA CYS A 260 -8.79 -6.07 -39.91
C CYS A 260 -7.45 -5.75 -39.22
N GLY A 261 -7.19 -6.28 -38.02
CA GLY A 261 -5.97 -5.98 -37.26
C GLY A 261 -5.93 -4.58 -36.64
N HIS A 262 -7.03 -3.82 -36.70
CA HIS A 262 -7.09 -2.50 -36.09
C HIS A 262 -6.99 -2.58 -34.56
N GLU A 263 -6.14 -1.75 -33.97
CA GLU A 263 -5.91 -1.65 -32.52
C GLU A 263 -6.32 -0.28 -32.01
N TRP A 264 -7.00 -0.21 -30.87
CA TRP A 264 -7.41 1.06 -30.25
C TRP A 264 -7.44 0.98 -28.72
N ASN A 265 -7.36 2.14 -28.08
CA ASN A 265 -7.48 2.28 -26.63
C ASN A 265 -8.71 3.14 -26.29
N PHE A 266 -9.42 2.80 -25.22
CA PHE A 266 -10.60 3.55 -24.82
C PHE A 266 -10.84 3.55 -23.30
N THR A 267 -11.64 4.51 -22.85
CA THR A 267 -12.14 4.64 -21.47
C THR A 267 -13.62 4.23 -21.44
N GLU A 268 -14.06 3.57 -20.37
CA GLU A 268 -15.46 3.20 -20.14
C GLU A 268 -16.36 4.45 -20.32
N GLY A 269 -17.27 4.46 -21.30
CA GLY A 269 -18.16 5.61 -21.53
C GLY A 269 -18.54 5.97 -22.99
N ARG A 270 -18.19 5.18 -24.00
CA ARG A 270 -18.80 5.33 -25.34
C ARG A 270 -19.91 4.28 -25.51
N SER A 271 -21.15 4.72 -25.30
CA SER A 271 -22.35 4.11 -25.89
C SER A 271 -22.55 4.65 -27.30
#